data_AF-A0A6L5YBT2-F1
#
_entry.id   AF-A0A6L5YBT2-F1
#
_cell.length_a   1.000
_cell.length_b   1.000
_cell.length_c   1.000
_cell.angle_alpha   90.00
_cell.angle_beta   90.00
_cell.angle_gamma   90.00
#
_symmetry.space_group_name_H-M   'P 1'
#
loop_
_entity.id
_entity.type
_entity.pdbx_description
1 polymer ?
#
loop_
_entity_poly.entity_id
_entity_poly.type
_entity_poly.pdbx_seq_one_letter_code
_entity_poly.pdbx_strand_id
1 'polypeptide(L)'
;MSFMSLKKIAVLALALLVAAAGTAGAEVPRGKVLGELMQVLDLPLKTGKTFGDVDETTPYGPALLSALSLGILYPADDFSPEIACTNAEALMFAFQAMGFRHEAETAAWALPPEDKSLPAYISGYVALAKSVQPAAPRSVFSKPWDSITETQLSEVLEWAGRCRAGLVWDYEIKRPEGALRIHRENVGRPPQGWRVQLGIFDTEAQASAFARKKTSEACPLSVQEVDFSYGVFTPLVADRSQAHEWATRLGKGFGAVILPESGDSSALFWTSFTPADPADAVIGMNRAVSSQTLAKLSEIAAAHKALAAMNGGYFGGNGPIGTLFAGGLPVTLPYYNRSMAAWDKRGTMYFGGGEFRMRLSVNGGPFVPVLLNSKVDYGSTAILTPALGASEARAGNNGFVARVHDGLVQEAVPALQFSRDMNPDEWLIVSRDPAFALQKGDRVALETQWRETPPIDVASAVQAGPLLYAPGHQFWDEMLSLSILALRHPRTLLGWDGKRMVWIVADGRSSWHSRGLFLNEAEQLGRQLGLTALLNLDGGGSSEMWWDGHVVNAVSDGRERRMPYGLMVLKK
;
A
#
# COMPACT_ATOMS: atom_id res chain seq x y z
N MET A 1 11.97 21.04 -36.07
CA MET A 1 11.39 20.04 -37.00
C MET A 1 10.76 18.93 -36.18
N SER A 2 9.53 18.58 -36.56
CA SER A 2 8.50 17.92 -35.74
C SER A 2 8.76 16.42 -35.50
N PHE A 3 8.77 16.00 -34.24
CA PHE A 3 8.68 14.58 -33.81
C PHE A 3 7.21 14.12 -33.66
N MET A 4 6.24 14.94 -34.10
CA MET A 4 4.80 14.75 -33.86
C MET A 4 4.06 13.97 -34.96
N SER A 5 4.79 13.40 -35.94
CA SER A 5 4.16 12.81 -37.14
C SER A 5 4.17 11.27 -37.22
N LEU A 6 4.82 10.55 -36.31
CA LEU A 6 4.94 9.08 -36.43
C LEU A 6 3.89 8.30 -35.62
N LYS A 7 3.32 8.86 -34.56
CA LYS A 7 2.25 8.20 -33.77
C LYS A 7 0.88 8.21 -34.48
N LYS A 8 0.59 9.23 -35.30
CA LYS A 8 -0.68 9.31 -36.06
C LYS A 8 -0.78 8.25 -37.17
N ILE A 9 0.35 7.77 -37.67
CA ILE A 9 0.40 6.75 -38.72
C ILE A 9 0.15 5.34 -38.15
N ALA A 10 0.54 5.08 -36.90
CA ALA A 10 0.32 3.77 -36.27
C ALA A 10 -1.16 3.52 -35.88
N VAL A 11 -1.91 4.57 -35.54
CA VAL A 11 -3.35 4.47 -35.22
C VAL A 11 -4.21 4.40 -36.50
N LEU A 12 -3.82 5.09 -37.58
CA LEU A 12 -4.52 4.98 -38.87
C LEU A 12 -4.17 3.70 -39.65
N ALA A 13 -2.97 3.15 -39.51
CA ALA A 13 -2.55 1.96 -40.26
C ALA A 13 -3.24 0.66 -39.80
N LEU A 14 -3.82 0.63 -38.60
CA LEU A 14 -4.59 -0.52 -38.12
C LEU A 14 -6.05 -0.50 -38.63
N ALA A 15 -6.54 0.65 -39.12
CA ALA A 15 -7.92 0.81 -39.60
C ALA A 15 -8.15 0.36 -41.06
N LEU A 16 -7.13 -0.16 -41.76
CA LEU A 16 -7.19 -0.40 -43.22
C LEU A 16 -6.85 -1.82 -43.68
N LEU A 17 -6.83 -2.82 -42.78
CA LEU A 17 -6.46 -4.18 -43.15
C LEU A 17 -7.35 -5.29 -42.59
N VAL A 18 -8.66 -5.04 -42.47
CA VAL A 18 -9.67 -6.11 -42.32
C VAL A 18 -10.82 -5.86 -43.29
N ALA A 19 -10.64 -6.30 -44.52
CA ALA A 19 -11.74 -6.45 -45.48
C ALA A 19 -11.59 -7.82 -46.16
N ALA A 20 -12.04 -8.88 -45.49
CA ALA A 20 -12.30 -10.17 -46.11
C ALA A 20 -13.36 -10.97 -45.35
N ALA A 21 -14.60 -10.77 -45.79
CA ALA A 21 -15.71 -11.72 -45.87
C ALA A 21 -15.95 -12.71 -44.71
N GLY A 22 -16.87 -12.32 -43.83
CA GLY A 22 -17.75 -13.20 -43.05
C GLY A 22 -19.04 -12.42 -42.80
N THR A 23 -20.20 -13.07 -42.91
CA THR A 23 -21.55 -12.44 -42.83
C THR A 23 -21.67 -11.51 -41.61
N ALA A 24 -21.54 -10.20 -41.86
CA ALA A 24 -21.47 -9.19 -40.82
C ALA A 24 -22.86 -8.94 -40.22
N GLY A 25 -23.05 -9.34 -38.95
CA GLY A 25 -23.99 -8.62 -38.10
C GLY A 25 -23.57 -7.15 -38.04
N ALA A 26 -24.52 -6.22 -37.89
CA ALA A 26 -24.21 -4.80 -37.80
C ALA A 26 -23.15 -4.56 -36.72
N GLU A 27 -22.03 -3.93 -37.09
CA GLU A 27 -20.95 -3.60 -36.17
C GLU A 27 -21.45 -2.57 -35.16
N VAL A 28 -21.25 -2.84 -33.87
CA VAL A 28 -21.77 -1.97 -32.80
C VAL A 28 -20.73 -0.89 -32.46
N PRO A 29 -21.10 0.41 -32.52
CA PRO A 29 -20.18 1.50 -32.20
C PRO A 29 -19.78 1.54 -30.72
N ARG A 30 -18.56 2.00 -30.42
CA ARG A 30 -18.04 2.18 -29.04
C ARG A 30 -18.93 3.07 -28.18
N GLY A 31 -19.49 4.12 -28.77
CA GLY A 31 -20.41 5.04 -28.11
C GLY A 31 -21.66 4.33 -27.57
N LYS A 32 -22.25 3.46 -28.40
CA LYS A 32 -23.40 2.62 -28.03
C LYS A 32 -23.06 1.64 -26.91
N VAL A 33 -21.95 0.90 -27.03
CA VAL A 33 -21.53 -0.08 -26.02
C VAL A 33 -21.39 0.57 -24.63
N LEU A 34 -20.66 1.68 -24.54
CA LEU A 34 -20.47 2.37 -23.26
C LEU A 34 -21.77 3.02 -22.77
N GLY A 35 -22.55 3.63 -23.67
CA GLY A 35 -23.83 4.25 -23.32
C GLY A 35 -24.82 3.27 -22.68
N GLU A 36 -24.97 2.07 -23.25
CA GLU A 36 -25.88 1.05 -22.72
C GLU A 36 -25.34 0.40 -21.43
N LEU A 37 -24.03 0.22 -21.31
CA LEU A 37 -23.41 -0.23 -20.06
C LEU A 37 -23.72 0.74 -18.90
N MET A 38 -23.63 2.05 -19.15
CA MET A 38 -23.95 3.05 -18.13
C MET A 38 -25.41 2.97 -17.68
N GLN A 39 -26.34 2.71 -18.59
CA GLN A 39 -27.75 2.54 -18.27
C GLN A 39 -28.00 1.29 -17.42
N VAL A 40 -27.45 0.13 -17.84
CA VAL A 40 -27.62 -1.15 -17.12
C VAL A 40 -27.02 -1.12 -15.71
N LEU A 41 -25.87 -0.46 -15.58
CA LEU A 41 -25.18 -0.29 -14.30
C LEU A 41 -25.78 0.82 -13.42
N ASP A 42 -26.81 1.52 -13.91
CA ASP A 42 -27.51 2.60 -13.20
C ASP A 42 -26.51 3.68 -12.74
N LEU A 43 -25.67 4.11 -13.68
CA LEU A 43 -24.65 5.13 -13.45
C LEU A 43 -25.23 6.53 -13.72
N PRO A 44 -24.90 7.52 -12.88
CA PRO A 44 -25.50 8.84 -12.97
C PRO A 44 -25.08 9.56 -14.26
N LEU A 45 -26.04 10.21 -14.90
CA LEU A 45 -25.76 11.16 -15.97
C LEU A 45 -25.37 12.52 -15.37
N LYS A 46 -24.24 13.07 -15.79
CA LYS A 46 -23.68 14.37 -15.38
C LYS A 46 -23.41 15.23 -16.61
N THR A 47 -23.66 16.53 -16.47
CA THR A 47 -23.19 17.54 -17.42
C THR A 47 -21.71 17.88 -17.11
N GLY A 48 -20.87 18.00 -18.13
CA GLY A 48 -19.43 18.21 -17.97
C GLY A 48 -18.73 18.55 -19.29
N LYS A 49 -17.44 18.92 -19.21
CA LYS A 49 -16.63 19.21 -20.41
C LYS A 49 -16.29 17.95 -21.20
N THR A 50 -15.99 18.16 -22.48
CA THR A 50 -16.09 17.18 -23.57
C THR A 50 -14.76 16.52 -23.97
N PHE A 51 -14.87 15.44 -24.75
CA PHE A 51 -13.83 15.07 -25.72
C PHE A 51 -13.84 16.08 -26.88
N GLY A 52 -12.82 16.07 -27.74
CA GLY A 52 -12.80 16.89 -28.96
C GLY A 52 -13.94 16.56 -29.93
N ASP A 53 -14.45 15.33 -29.90
CA ASP A 53 -15.38 14.77 -30.87
C ASP A 53 -16.71 14.26 -30.28
N VAL A 54 -17.04 14.61 -29.02
CA VAL A 54 -18.28 14.20 -28.36
C VAL A 54 -18.96 15.41 -27.72
N ASP A 55 -20.23 15.63 -28.04
CA ASP A 55 -21.10 16.63 -27.42
C ASP A 55 -22.45 16.05 -26.98
N GLU A 56 -23.35 16.87 -26.44
CA GLU A 56 -24.68 16.43 -25.98
C GLU A 56 -25.59 15.92 -27.10
N THR A 57 -25.30 16.27 -28.35
CA THR A 57 -26.09 15.87 -29.54
C THR A 57 -25.57 14.58 -30.18
N THR A 58 -24.34 14.19 -29.85
CA THR A 58 -23.73 12.93 -30.27
C THR A 58 -24.57 11.74 -29.75
N PRO A 59 -24.78 10.66 -30.53
CA PRO A 59 -25.43 9.46 -30.01
C PRO A 59 -24.77 8.97 -28.72
N TYR A 60 -25.57 8.78 -27.67
CA TYR A 60 -25.09 8.47 -26.31
C TYR A 60 -24.18 9.53 -25.66
N GLY A 61 -24.09 10.73 -26.23
CA GLY A 61 -23.27 11.86 -25.79
C GLY A 61 -23.35 12.14 -24.27
N PRO A 62 -24.55 12.29 -23.68
CA PRO A 62 -24.68 12.49 -22.24
C PRO A 62 -24.03 11.39 -21.40
N ALA A 63 -24.12 10.12 -21.83
CA ALA A 63 -23.46 9.01 -21.14
C ALA A 63 -21.93 9.10 -21.30
N LEU A 64 -21.42 9.38 -22.49
CA LEU A 64 -19.99 9.50 -22.73
C LEU A 64 -19.34 10.65 -21.94
N LEU A 65 -20.01 11.80 -21.87
CA LEU A 65 -19.58 12.93 -21.03
C LEU A 65 -19.59 12.56 -19.55
N SER A 66 -20.60 11.80 -19.11
CA SER A 66 -20.69 11.28 -17.76
C SER A 66 -19.57 10.29 -17.47
N ALA A 67 -19.24 9.39 -18.40
CA ALA A 67 -18.16 8.42 -18.23
C ALA A 67 -16.80 9.11 -17.99
N LEU A 68 -16.55 10.23 -18.67
CA LEU A 68 -15.37 11.06 -18.42
C LEU A 68 -15.42 11.73 -17.04
N SER A 69 -16.55 12.36 -16.71
CA SER A 69 -16.78 13.03 -15.42
C SER A 69 -16.63 12.08 -14.22
N LEU A 70 -17.06 10.83 -14.37
CA LEU A 70 -16.97 9.76 -13.38
C LEU A 70 -15.62 9.01 -13.39
N GLY A 71 -14.71 9.34 -14.30
CA GLY A 71 -13.39 8.69 -14.39
C GLY A 71 -13.40 7.26 -14.93
N ILE A 72 -14.48 6.84 -15.57
CA ILE A 72 -14.55 5.59 -16.35
C ILE A 72 -13.62 5.72 -17.54
N LEU A 73 -13.76 6.84 -18.26
CA LEU A 73 -12.81 7.28 -19.27
C LEU A 73 -11.84 8.30 -18.69
N TYR A 74 -10.65 8.41 -19.28
CA TYR A 74 -9.71 9.48 -18.98
C TYR A 74 -9.69 10.52 -20.08
N PRO A 75 -9.35 11.78 -19.75
CA PRO A 75 -9.21 12.83 -20.75
C PRO A 75 -8.24 12.41 -21.85
N ALA A 76 -8.70 12.50 -23.10
CA ALA A 76 -7.94 12.29 -24.32
C ALA A 76 -8.44 13.30 -25.37
N ASP A 77 -7.67 13.48 -26.46
CA ASP A 77 -8.06 14.41 -27.52
C ASP A 77 -9.39 13.99 -28.18
N ASP A 78 -9.56 12.70 -28.51
CA ASP A 78 -10.77 12.15 -29.15
C ASP A 78 -11.16 10.79 -28.53
N PHE A 79 -12.48 10.49 -28.47
CA PHE A 79 -13.02 9.18 -28.08
C PHE A 79 -13.38 8.29 -29.28
N SER A 80 -13.82 8.88 -30.40
CA SER A 80 -14.28 8.24 -31.63
C SER A 80 -15.47 7.28 -31.40
N PRO A 81 -16.66 7.81 -31.03
CA PRO A 81 -17.82 7.01 -30.64
C PRO A 81 -18.39 6.13 -31.76
N GLU A 82 -18.19 6.52 -33.01
CA GLU A 82 -18.77 5.85 -34.20
C GLU A 82 -17.94 4.65 -34.69
N ILE A 83 -16.70 4.47 -34.20
CA ILE A 83 -15.86 3.33 -34.60
C ILE A 83 -16.42 2.04 -33.99
N ALA A 84 -16.37 0.95 -34.75
CA ALA A 84 -16.74 -0.38 -34.28
C ALA A 84 -15.97 -0.76 -33.00
N CYS A 85 -16.71 -1.22 -31.98
CA CYS A 85 -16.14 -1.67 -30.72
C CYS A 85 -15.67 -3.12 -30.85
N THR A 86 -14.45 -3.42 -30.42
CA THR A 86 -13.99 -4.81 -30.32
C THR A 86 -14.55 -5.50 -29.07
N ASN A 87 -14.60 -6.83 -29.06
CA ASN A 87 -14.97 -7.60 -27.86
C ASN A 87 -14.10 -7.26 -26.64
N ALA A 88 -12.79 -7.06 -26.84
CA ALA A 88 -11.88 -6.68 -25.76
C ALA A 88 -12.20 -5.28 -25.19
N GLU A 89 -12.55 -4.32 -26.04
CA GLU A 89 -12.94 -2.98 -25.60
C GLU A 89 -14.27 -2.98 -24.85
N ALA A 90 -15.24 -3.78 -25.29
CA ALA A 90 -16.50 -3.94 -24.58
C ALA A 90 -16.29 -4.48 -23.15
N LEU A 91 -15.40 -5.47 -22.99
CA LEU A 91 -15.01 -5.98 -21.67
C LEU A 91 -14.28 -4.92 -20.84
N MET A 92 -13.35 -4.19 -21.44
CA MET A 92 -12.65 -3.07 -20.79
C MET A 92 -13.64 -2.02 -20.26
N PHE A 93 -14.58 -1.56 -21.10
CA PHE A 93 -15.59 -0.59 -20.69
C PHE A 93 -16.49 -1.12 -19.58
N ALA A 94 -16.93 -2.38 -19.66
CA ALA A 94 -17.76 -2.99 -18.63
C ALA A 94 -17.04 -3.05 -17.28
N PHE A 95 -15.80 -3.54 -17.25
CA PHE A 95 -15.00 -3.59 -16.03
C PHE A 95 -14.65 -2.20 -15.48
N GLN A 96 -14.30 -1.24 -16.35
CA GLN A 96 -14.03 0.14 -15.92
C GLN A 96 -15.27 0.79 -15.30
N ALA A 97 -16.45 0.57 -15.89
CA ALA A 97 -17.72 1.06 -15.38
C ALA A 97 -18.14 0.40 -14.05
N MET A 98 -17.64 -0.82 -13.77
CA MET A 98 -17.82 -1.53 -12.50
C MET A 98 -16.68 -1.28 -11.49
N GLY A 99 -15.67 -0.49 -11.84
CA GLY A 99 -14.55 -0.13 -10.97
C GLY A 99 -13.41 -1.13 -10.87
N PHE A 100 -13.24 -2.01 -11.86
CA PHE A 100 -12.24 -3.08 -11.90
C PHE A 100 -10.93 -2.69 -12.63
N ARG A 101 -10.55 -1.40 -12.59
CA ARG A 101 -9.36 -0.92 -13.32
C ARG A 101 -8.06 -1.45 -12.69
N HIS A 102 -7.93 -1.30 -11.37
CA HIS A 102 -6.76 -1.77 -10.63
C HIS A 102 -6.60 -3.28 -10.75
N GLU A 103 -7.71 -4.01 -10.67
CA GLU A 103 -7.76 -5.46 -10.81
C GLU A 103 -7.32 -5.89 -12.20
N ALA A 104 -7.68 -5.15 -13.24
CA ALA A 104 -7.23 -5.45 -14.60
C ALA A 104 -5.72 -5.22 -14.76
N GLU A 105 -5.20 -4.12 -14.21
CA GLU A 105 -3.75 -3.86 -14.17
C GLU A 105 -3.00 -4.96 -13.40
N THR A 106 -3.60 -5.43 -12.31
CA THR A 106 -3.09 -6.53 -11.49
C THR A 106 -3.13 -7.86 -12.26
N ALA A 107 -4.25 -8.17 -12.90
CA ALA A 107 -4.44 -9.35 -13.72
C ALA A 107 -3.44 -9.43 -14.88
N ALA A 108 -3.06 -8.29 -15.48
CA ALA A 108 -2.13 -8.27 -16.60
C ALA A 108 -0.74 -8.85 -16.27
N TRP A 109 -0.30 -8.78 -15.01
CA TRP A 109 0.95 -9.42 -14.57
C TRP A 109 0.72 -10.70 -13.76
N ALA A 110 -0.41 -10.84 -13.06
CA ALA A 110 -0.73 -12.00 -12.24
C ALA A 110 -1.23 -13.21 -13.05
N LEU A 111 -1.91 -12.95 -14.18
CA LEU A 111 -2.46 -13.93 -15.09
C LEU A 111 -1.69 -13.85 -16.42
N PRO A 112 -0.89 -14.87 -16.78
CA PRO A 112 -0.20 -14.88 -18.07
C PRO A 112 -1.21 -14.74 -19.22
N PRO A 113 -1.01 -13.79 -20.16
CA PRO A 113 -1.95 -13.62 -21.27
C PRO A 113 -1.90 -14.83 -22.20
N GLU A 114 -3.07 -15.39 -22.52
CA GLU A 114 -3.20 -16.46 -23.52
C GLU A 114 -2.88 -15.93 -24.92
N ASP A 115 -3.39 -14.73 -25.23
CA ASP A 115 -3.09 -14.01 -26.46
C ASP A 115 -2.08 -12.88 -26.20
N LYS A 116 -0.82 -13.12 -26.58
CA LYS A 116 0.28 -12.15 -26.45
C LYS A 116 0.19 -10.98 -27.44
N SER A 117 -0.74 -11.02 -28.40
CA SER A 117 -0.96 -9.89 -29.31
C SER A 117 -1.72 -8.75 -28.65
N LEU A 118 -2.46 -9.02 -27.55
CA LEU A 118 -3.22 -8.01 -26.84
C LEU A 118 -2.31 -6.96 -26.20
N PRO A 119 -2.57 -5.65 -26.41
CA PRO A 119 -1.87 -4.59 -25.72
C PRO A 119 -1.97 -4.72 -24.20
N ALA A 120 -0.91 -4.31 -23.50
CA ALA A 120 -0.85 -4.38 -22.04
C ALA A 120 -2.07 -3.72 -21.36
N TYR A 121 -2.54 -2.59 -21.89
CA TYR A 121 -3.68 -1.84 -21.31
C TYR A 121 -5.03 -2.57 -21.41
N ILE A 122 -5.16 -3.59 -22.28
CA ILE A 122 -6.43 -4.32 -22.49
C ILE A 122 -6.35 -5.79 -22.03
N SER A 123 -5.16 -6.37 -22.07
CA SER A 123 -4.91 -7.79 -21.76
C SER A 123 -5.48 -8.23 -20.41
N GLY A 124 -5.30 -7.41 -19.37
CA GLY A 124 -5.79 -7.68 -18.03
C GLY A 124 -7.31 -7.79 -17.94
N TYR A 125 -8.06 -6.99 -18.71
CA TYR A 125 -9.53 -7.05 -18.73
C TYR A 125 -10.03 -8.36 -19.35
N VAL A 126 -9.36 -8.84 -20.40
CA VAL A 126 -9.70 -10.13 -21.02
C VAL A 126 -9.36 -11.29 -20.07
N ALA A 127 -8.23 -11.21 -19.37
CA ALA A 127 -7.86 -12.21 -18.36
C ALA A 127 -8.84 -12.24 -17.17
N LEU A 128 -9.29 -11.07 -16.70
CA LEU A 128 -10.34 -10.96 -15.69
C LEU A 128 -11.66 -11.57 -16.15
N ALA A 129 -12.09 -11.29 -17.38
CA ALA A 129 -13.35 -11.77 -17.95
C ALA A 129 -13.57 -13.28 -17.76
N LYS A 130 -12.48 -14.06 -17.80
CA LYS A 130 -12.45 -15.51 -17.60
C LYS A 130 -12.38 -15.94 -16.13
N SER A 131 -11.77 -15.14 -15.27
CA SER A 131 -11.42 -15.52 -13.89
C SER A 131 -12.39 -15.00 -12.82
N VAL A 132 -13.23 -14.03 -13.16
CA VAL A 132 -14.26 -13.52 -12.25
C VAL A 132 -15.47 -14.45 -12.15
N GLN A 133 -16.24 -14.30 -11.07
CA GLN A 133 -17.49 -15.00 -10.82
C GLN A 133 -18.62 -13.99 -10.58
N PRO A 134 -19.69 -13.98 -11.39
CA PRO A 134 -19.89 -14.82 -12.59
C PRO A 134 -18.94 -14.44 -13.74
N ALA A 135 -18.47 -15.44 -14.48
CA ALA A 135 -17.61 -15.21 -15.65
C ALA A 135 -18.35 -14.42 -16.74
N ALA A 136 -17.61 -13.61 -17.49
CA ALA A 136 -18.14 -12.87 -18.64
C ALA A 136 -18.55 -13.84 -19.77
N PRO A 137 -19.35 -13.41 -20.76
CA PRO A 137 -19.76 -14.27 -21.86
C PRO A 137 -18.55 -14.82 -22.66
N ARG A 138 -18.48 -16.15 -22.79
CA ARG A 138 -17.39 -16.83 -23.50
C ARG A 138 -17.29 -16.43 -24.97
N SER A 139 -18.43 -16.18 -25.60
CA SER A 139 -18.57 -15.61 -26.95
C SER A 139 -17.80 -14.30 -27.16
N VAL A 140 -17.54 -13.55 -26.08
CA VAL A 140 -16.86 -12.24 -26.11
C VAL A 140 -15.38 -12.42 -25.79
N PHE A 141 -15.03 -12.99 -24.64
CA PHE A 141 -13.63 -13.08 -24.22
C PHE A 141 -12.78 -14.05 -25.06
N SER A 142 -13.40 -14.98 -25.80
CA SER A 142 -12.66 -15.94 -26.63
C SER A 142 -12.20 -15.39 -27.98
N LYS A 143 -12.73 -14.24 -28.43
CA LYS A 143 -12.38 -13.60 -29.70
C LYS A 143 -12.18 -12.09 -29.49
N PRO A 144 -11.13 -11.68 -28.77
CA PRO A 144 -10.98 -10.31 -28.29
C PRO A 144 -10.89 -9.25 -29.40
N TRP A 145 -10.44 -9.62 -30.60
CA TRP A 145 -10.26 -8.72 -31.74
C TRP A 145 -11.47 -8.59 -32.68
N ASP A 146 -12.44 -9.49 -32.59
CA ASP A 146 -13.63 -9.42 -33.43
C ASP A 146 -14.46 -8.18 -33.03
N SER A 147 -15.04 -7.51 -34.03
CA SER A 147 -16.08 -6.49 -33.80
C SER A 147 -17.23 -7.12 -33.01
N ILE A 148 -17.68 -6.45 -31.96
CA ILE A 148 -18.80 -6.93 -31.15
C ILE A 148 -20.10 -6.85 -31.95
N THR A 149 -20.89 -7.91 -31.89
CA THR A 149 -22.24 -7.98 -32.50
C THR A 149 -23.32 -7.54 -31.52
N GLU A 150 -24.51 -7.18 -32.01
CA GLU A 150 -25.68 -6.86 -31.16
C GLU A 150 -26.02 -7.98 -30.16
N THR A 151 -25.87 -9.24 -30.57
CA THR A 151 -26.08 -10.40 -29.70
C THR A 151 -25.05 -10.44 -28.58
N GLN A 152 -23.76 -10.29 -28.91
CA GLN A 152 -22.69 -10.26 -27.91
C GLN A 152 -22.81 -9.05 -26.97
N LEU A 153 -23.20 -7.87 -27.48
CA LEU A 153 -23.47 -6.72 -26.62
C LEU A 153 -24.59 -7.03 -25.63
N SER A 154 -25.70 -7.63 -26.09
CA SER A 154 -26.80 -8.04 -25.20
C SER A 154 -26.33 -8.98 -24.09
N GLU A 155 -25.47 -9.95 -24.42
CA GLU A 155 -24.87 -10.87 -23.43
C GLU A 155 -23.97 -10.14 -22.41
N VAL A 156 -23.17 -9.16 -22.86
CA VAL A 156 -22.33 -8.32 -21.98
C VAL A 156 -23.19 -7.48 -21.04
N LEU A 157 -24.25 -6.87 -21.55
CA LEU A 157 -25.18 -6.05 -20.77
C LEU A 157 -25.90 -6.89 -19.71
N GLU A 158 -26.45 -8.05 -20.08
CA GLU A 158 -27.05 -8.97 -19.13
C GLU A 158 -26.06 -9.41 -18.04
N TRP A 159 -24.83 -9.74 -18.43
CA TRP A 159 -23.78 -10.10 -17.49
C TRP A 159 -23.43 -8.95 -16.54
N ALA A 160 -23.22 -7.74 -17.05
CA ALA A 160 -22.93 -6.55 -16.23
C ALA A 160 -24.08 -6.24 -15.26
N GLY A 161 -25.33 -6.41 -15.71
CA GLY A 161 -26.52 -6.30 -14.86
C GLY A 161 -26.52 -7.32 -13.71
N ARG A 162 -26.19 -8.58 -13.98
CA ARG A 162 -26.05 -9.62 -12.94
C ARG A 162 -24.91 -9.33 -11.96
N CYS A 163 -23.80 -8.78 -12.44
CA CYS A 163 -22.64 -8.44 -11.59
C CYS A 163 -22.98 -7.44 -10.48
N ARG A 164 -24.03 -6.62 -10.64
CA ARG A 164 -24.52 -5.71 -9.58
C ARG A 164 -24.97 -6.43 -8.31
N ALA A 165 -25.43 -7.68 -8.42
CA ALA A 165 -25.80 -8.50 -7.28
C ALA A 165 -24.60 -9.15 -6.58
N GLY A 166 -23.47 -9.24 -7.29
CA GLY A 166 -22.24 -9.85 -6.81
C GLY A 166 -21.29 -10.13 -7.97
N LEU A 167 -20.05 -9.69 -7.80
CA LEU A 167 -18.95 -9.97 -8.72
C LEU A 167 -17.71 -10.22 -7.88
N VAL A 168 -17.10 -11.38 -8.01
CA VAL A 168 -15.94 -11.78 -7.22
C VAL A 168 -14.77 -12.11 -8.14
N TRP A 169 -13.60 -11.60 -7.81
CA TRP A 169 -12.33 -12.09 -8.30
C TRP A 169 -11.53 -12.59 -7.11
N ASP A 170 -11.13 -13.85 -7.14
CA ASP A 170 -10.33 -14.47 -6.08
C ASP A 170 -9.27 -15.33 -6.75
N TYR A 171 -8.00 -14.96 -6.60
CA TYR A 171 -6.89 -15.57 -7.32
C TYR A 171 -5.67 -15.74 -6.41
N GLU A 172 -5.03 -16.91 -6.51
CA GLU A 172 -3.88 -17.29 -5.68
C GLU A 172 -2.65 -17.62 -6.54
N ILE A 173 -1.53 -16.98 -6.23
CA ILE A 173 -0.22 -17.21 -6.83
C ILE A 173 0.67 -17.90 -5.81
N LYS A 174 1.19 -19.09 -6.15
CA LYS A 174 2.08 -19.87 -5.29
C LYS A 174 3.54 -19.80 -5.76
N ARG A 175 4.44 -19.66 -4.79
CA ARG A 175 5.90 -19.77 -4.91
C ARG A 175 6.43 -20.64 -3.75
N PRO A 176 7.66 -21.18 -3.84
CA PRO A 176 8.28 -21.92 -2.74
C PRO A 176 8.33 -21.15 -1.41
N GLU A 177 8.45 -19.83 -1.46
CA GLU A 177 8.55 -18.94 -0.30
C GLU A 177 7.19 -18.55 0.28
N GLY A 178 6.07 -18.81 -0.42
CA GLY A 178 4.73 -18.54 0.10
C GLY A 178 3.66 -18.37 -0.99
N ALA A 179 2.47 -17.98 -0.56
CA ALA A 179 1.30 -17.78 -1.43
C ALA A 179 0.71 -16.37 -1.28
N LEU A 180 0.56 -15.67 -2.41
CA LEU A 180 -0.17 -14.41 -2.52
C LEU A 180 -1.61 -14.72 -2.96
N ARG A 181 -2.61 -14.20 -2.26
CA ARG A 181 -4.02 -14.25 -2.65
C ARG A 181 -4.56 -12.84 -2.85
N ILE A 182 -5.24 -12.61 -3.95
CA ILE A 182 -5.84 -11.33 -4.34
C ILE A 182 -7.34 -11.53 -4.40
N HIS A 183 -8.09 -10.70 -3.69
CA HIS A 183 -9.55 -10.79 -3.60
C HIS A 183 -10.20 -9.44 -3.88
N ARG A 184 -11.22 -9.45 -4.73
CA ARG A 184 -12.11 -8.33 -5.03
C ARG A 184 -13.55 -8.80 -5.03
N GLU A 185 -14.43 -8.09 -4.34
CA GLU A 185 -15.87 -8.42 -4.31
C GLU A 185 -16.79 -7.21 -4.50
N ASN A 186 -17.90 -7.42 -5.22
CA ASN A 186 -18.94 -6.47 -5.59
C ASN A 186 -18.51 -5.41 -6.62
N VAL A 187 -19.47 -4.73 -7.26
CA VAL A 187 -19.19 -3.61 -8.16
C VAL A 187 -18.96 -2.30 -7.39
N GLY A 188 -18.09 -1.44 -7.91
CA GLY A 188 -17.84 -0.10 -7.37
C GLY A 188 -18.97 0.90 -7.66
N ARG A 189 -19.00 2.01 -6.90
CA ARG A 189 -19.95 3.12 -7.07
C ARG A 189 -19.23 4.46 -7.18
N PRO A 190 -19.69 5.38 -8.07
CA PRO A 190 -18.85 6.50 -8.47
C PRO A 190 -18.50 7.35 -7.25
N PRO A 191 -17.31 7.95 -7.20
CA PRO A 191 -16.98 8.82 -6.10
C PRO A 191 -17.93 10.01 -6.07
N GLN A 192 -18.17 10.55 -4.88
CA GLN A 192 -19.04 11.72 -4.69
C GLN A 192 -18.46 12.95 -5.40
N GLY A 193 -17.14 12.98 -5.53
CA GLY A 193 -16.41 13.94 -6.33
C GLY A 193 -14.93 13.61 -6.33
N TRP A 194 -14.15 14.55 -6.83
CA TRP A 194 -12.71 14.46 -7.01
C TRP A 194 -12.05 15.66 -6.35
N ARG A 195 -10.90 15.43 -5.74
CA ARG A 195 -10.03 16.49 -5.24
C ARG A 195 -8.60 16.22 -5.67
N VAL A 196 -7.79 17.26 -5.73
CA VAL A 196 -6.38 17.13 -6.04
C VAL A 196 -5.57 17.37 -4.78
N GLN A 197 -4.78 16.38 -4.39
CA GLN A 197 -3.73 16.55 -3.39
C GLN A 197 -2.49 17.11 -4.08
N LEU A 198 -2.08 18.32 -3.72
CA LEU A 198 -0.92 18.99 -4.31
C LEU A 198 0.39 18.64 -3.59
N GLY A 199 0.32 18.27 -2.32
CA GLY A 199 1.48 17.92 -1.49
C GLY A 199 1.07 17.40 -0.12
N ILE A 200 1.98 16.68 0.52
CA ILE A 200 1.91 16.25 1.92
C ILE A 200 3.15 16.83 2.61
N PHE A 201 2.97 17.37 3.80
CA PHE A 201 4.00 18.04 4.58
C PHE A 201 4.01 17.52 6.02
N ASP A 202 5.18 17.53 6.65
CA ASP A 202 5.34 17.07 8.03
C ASP A 202 4.69 18.01 9.05
N THR A 203 4.54 19.28 8.69
CA THR A 203 3.97 20.31 9.58
C THR A 203 2.89 21.13 8.90
N GLU A 204 1.90 21.53 9.68
CA GLU A 204 0.83 22.42 9.22
C GLU A 204 1.39 23.73 8.67
N ALA A 205 2.40 24.31 9.33
CA ALA A 205 3.02 25.56 8.89
C ALA A 205 3.60 25.49 7.47
N GLN A 206 4.26 24.37 7.12
CA GLN A 206 4.77 24.12 5.76
C GLN A 206 3.62 23.99 4.76
N ALA A 207 2.60 23.20 5.10
CA ALA A 207 1.41 23.03 4.27
C ALA A 207 0.68 24.36 4.03
N SER A 208 0.47 25.16 5.07
CA SER A 208 -0.20 26.46 5.00
C SER A 208 0.63 27.50 4.26
N ALA A 209 1.96 27.48 4.37
CA ALA A 209 2.83 28.32 3.55
C ALA A 209 2.73 27.95 2.06
N PHE A 210 2.74 26.65 1.74
CA PHE A 210 2.55 26.16 0.38
C PHE A 210 1.16 26.55 -0.17
N ALA A 211 0.10 26.33 0.60
CA ALA A 211 -1.27 26.65 0.22
C ALA A 211 -1.43 28.15 -0.07
N ARG A 212 -0.94 29.03 0.81
CA ARG A 212 -0.98 30.49 0.62
C ARG A 212 -0.31 30.96 -0.68
N LYS A 213 0.77 30.30 -1.10
CA LYS A 213 1.50 30.64 -2.32
C LYS A 213 0.75 30.24 -3.61
N LYS A 214 -0.09 29.21 -3.54
CA LYS A 214 -0.71 28.57 -4.71
C LYS A 214 -2.22 28.78 -4.80
N THR A 215 -2.86 29.17 -3.70
CA THR A 215 -4.30 29.41 -3.64
C THR A 215 -4.70 30.58 -4.53
N SER A 216 -5.91 30.52 -5.07
CA SER A 216 -6.52 31.58 -5.88
C SER A 216 -8.04 31.58 -5.64
N GLU A 217 -8.73 32.66 -5.99
CA GLU A 217 -10.20 32.73 -5.86
C GLU A 217 -10.91 31.59 -6.61
N ALA A 218 -10.40 31.22 -7.81
CA ALA A 218 -10.97 30.15 -8.62
C ALA A 218 -10.66 28.72 -8.08
N CYS A 219 -9.73 28.60 -7.12
CA CYS A 219 -9.34 27.31 -6.54
C CYS A 219 -8.78 27.54 -5.12
N PRO A 220 -9.65 27.77 -4.12
CA PRO A 220 -9.23 27.98 -2.74
C PRO A 220 -8.68 26.68 -2.15
N LEU A 221 -7.39 26.65 -1.85
CA LEU A 221 -6.73 25.48 -1.28
C LEU A 221 -7.00 25.35 0.22
N SER A 222 -7.17 24.10 0.69
CA SER A 222 -7.32 23.77 2.11
C SER A 222 -6.15 22.93 2.60
N VAL A 223 -5.79 23.09 3.87
CA VAL A 223 -4.86 22.21 4.58
C VAL A 223 -5.69 21.28 5.45
N GLN A 224 -5.42 19.98 5.39
CA GLN A 224 -6.11 18.97 6.18
C GLN A 224 -5.06 18.03 6.81
N GLU A 225 -5.29 17.65 8.05
CA GLU A 225 -4.54 16.55 8.65
C GLU A 225 -4.94 15.24 7.98
N VAL A 226 -3.94 14.47 7.56
CA VAL A 226 -4.11 13.17 6.89
C VAL A 226 -3.18 12.19 7.57
N ASP A 227 -3.76 11.26 8.32
CA ASP A 227 -3.05 10.31 9.16
C ASP A 227 -2.12 11.01 10.17
N PHE A 228 -0.82 11.15 9.89
CA PHE A 228 0.16 11.84 10.75
C PHE A 228 0.88 12.99 10.03
N SER A 229 0.28 13.54 8.97
CA SER A 229 0.86 14.59 8.13
C SER A 229 -0.20 15.61 7.70
N TYR A 230 0.21 16.64 6.96
CA TYR A 230 -0.67 17.71 6.51
C TYR A 230 -0.71 17.76 4.98
N GLY A 231 -1.86 17.41 4.41
CA GLY A 231 -2.11 17.46 2.97
C GLY A 231 -2.67 18.81 2.53
N VAL A 232 -2.29 19.26 1.33
CA VAL A 232 -2.88 20.45 0.70
C VAL A 232 -3.78 20.02 -0.45
N PHE A 233 -5.06 20.41 -0.37
CA PHE A 233 -6.11 19.93 -1.25
C PHE A 233 -6.82 21.08 -1.99
N THR A 234 -7.21 20.81 -3.24
CA THR A 234 -8.21 21.62 -3.93
C THR A 234 -9.61 21.37 -3.34
N PRO A 235 -10.60 22.23 -3.64
CA PRO A 235 -12.00 21.91 -3.37
C PRO A 235 -12.42 20.59 -4.02
N LEU A 236 -13.48 19.99 -3.47
CA LEU A 236 -14.13 18.84 -4.07
C LEU A 236 -14.92 19.29 -5.32
N VAL A 237 -14.73 18.60 -6.44
CA VAL A 237 -15.44 18.86 -7.70
C VAL A 237 -16.14 17.60 -8.20
N ALA A 238 -17.34 17.76 -8.76
CA ALA A 238 -18.11 16.64 -9.28
C ALA A 238 -17.52 16.04 -10.58
N ASP A 239 -16.76 16.84 -11.34
CA ASP A 239 -16.18 16.51 -12.64
C ASP A 239 -14.67 16.23 -12.53
N ARG A 240 -14.27 15.01 -12.87
CA ARG A 240 -12.86 14.59 -12.87
C ARG A 240 -12.00 15.40 -13.83
N SER A 241 -12.55 15.87 -14.94
CA SER A 241 -11.79 16.68 -15.92
C SER A 241 -11.32 17.99 -15.30
N GLN A 242 -12.15 18.62 -14.46
CA GLN A 242 -11.75 19.80 -13.71
C GLN A 242 -10.61 19.50 -12.73
N ALA A 243 -10.68 18.37 -12.02
CA ALA A 243 -9.59 17.92 -11.15
C ALA A 243 -8.30 17.66 -11.97
N HIS A 244 -8.41 17.13 -13.18
CA HIS A 244 -7.28 16.94 -14.09
C HIS A 244 -6.65 18.26 -14.57
N GLU A 245 -7.47 19.25 -14.92
CA GLU A 245 -7.01 20.60 -15.26
C GLU A 245 -6.23 21.22 -14.08
N TRP A 246 -6.75 21.10 -12.86
CA TRP A 246 -6.08 21.59 -11.66
C TRP A 246 -4.79 20.84 -11.34
N ALA A 247 -4.78 19.51 -11.43
CA ALA A 247 -3.57 18.71 -11.23
C ALA A 247 -2.47 19.11 -12.22
N THR A 248 -2.82 19.28 -13.49
CA THR A 248 -1.87 19.71 -14.54
C THR A 248 -1.35 21.13 -14.32
N ARG A 249 -2.24 22.06 -13.95
CA ARG A 249 -1.89 23.49 -13.77
C ARG A 249 -1.12 23.74 -12.47
N LEU A 250 -1.61 23.22 -11.35
CA LEU A 250 -1.08 23.50 -10.01
C LEU A 250 0.05 22.55 -9.60
N GLY A 251 0.03 21.32 -10.11
CA GLY A 251 0.98 20.25 -9.81
C GLY A 251 2.34 20.34 -10.50
N LYS A 252 2.61 21.36 -11.33
CA LYS A 252 3.97 21.52 -11.88
C LYS A 252 5.01 21.63 -10.76
N GLY A 253 5.92 20.64 -10.69
CA GLY A 253 6.99 20.54 -9.70
C GLY A 253 6.63 19.84 -8.39
N PHE A 254 5.38 19.40 -8.23
CA PHE A 254 4.89 18.74 -7.01
C PHE A 254 3.99 17.59 -7.46
N GLY A 255 4.30 16.35 -7.11
CA GLY A 255 3.56 15.17 -7.61
C GLY A 255 2.09 15.20 -7.17
N ALA A 256 1.25 15.90 -7.92
CA ALA A 256 -0.15 16.10 -7.63
C ALA A 256 -0.93 14.84 -7.98
N VAL A 257 -1.86 14.48 -7.10
CA VAL A 257 -2.63 13.25 -7.21
C VAL A 257 -4.11 13.59 -7.20
N ILE A 258 -4.86 13.06 -8.16
CA ILE A 258 -6.32 13.15 -8.18
C ILE A 258 -6.85 12.02 -7.31
N LEU A 259 -7.55 12.38 -6.23
CA LEU A 259 -8.11 11.43 -5.28
C LEU A 259 -9.64 11.44 -5.36
N PRO A 260 -10.28 10.25 -5.39
CA PRO A 260 -11.72 10.15 -5.25
C PRO A 260 -12.12 10.49 -3.81
N GLU A 261 -13.25 11.18 -3.64
CA GLU A 261 -13.93 11.24 -2.36
C GLU A 261 -14.88 10.04 -2.26
N SER A 262 -14.62 9.17 -1.28
CA SER A 262 -15.35 7.91 -1.16
C SER A 262 -16.81 8.15 -0.83
N GLY A 263 -17.70 7.59 -1.65
CA GLY A 263 -19.12 7.46 -1.35
C GLY A 263 -19.48 6.13 -0.70
N ASP A 264 -20.79 5.85 -0.67
CA ASP A 264 -21.31 4.55 -0.27
C ASP A 264 -21.02 3.51 -1.36
N SER A 265 -20.50 2.36 -0.94
CA SER A 265 -20.13 1.25 -1.82
C SER A 265 -19.94 -0.01 -1.00
N SER A 266 -20.29 -1.16 -1.57
CA SER A 266 -19.98 -2.48 -1.02
C SER A 266 -18.71 -3.09 -1.63
N ALA A 267 -18.07 -2.39 -2.56
CA ALA A 267 -16.81 -2.82 -3.16
C ALA A 267 -15.72 -2.99 -2.09
N LEU A 268 -15.09 -4.16 -2.06
CA LEU A 268 -13.98 -4.44 -1.17
C LEU A 268 -12.88 -5.18 -1.93
N PHE A 269 -11.67 -4.62 -1.87
CA PHE A 269 -10.44 -5.26 -2.29
C PHE A 269 -9.58 -5.56 -1.08
N TRP A 270 -9.04 -6.78 -1.01
CA TRP A 270 -7.96 -7.12 -0.10
C TRP A 270 -7.00 -8.12 -0.74
N THR A 271 -5.76 -8.09 -0.30
CA THR A 271 -4.74 -9.07 -0.65
C THR A 271 -4.16 -9.66 0.62
N SER A 272 -3.72 -10.91 0.55
CA SER A 272 -3.02 -11.57 1.64
C SER A 272 -1.79 -12.30 1.15
N PHE A 273 -0.76 -12.32 1.97
CA PHE A 273 0.43 -13.13 1.74
C PHE A 273 0.67 -14.06 2.92
N THR A 274 0.87 -15.34 2.62
CA THR A 274 1.21 -16.37 3.62
C THR A 274 2.61 -16.89 3.32
N PRO A 275 3.64 -16.50 4.11
CA PRO A 275 4.96 -17.12 4.03
C PRO A 275 4.88 -18.64 4.17
N ALA A 276 5.73 -19.36 3.45
CA ALA A 276 5.83 -20.81 3.56
C ALA A 276 6.32 -21.23 4.96
N ASP A 277 7.27 -20.46 5.51
CA ASP A 277 7.76 -20.57 6.88
C ASP A 277 7.69 -19.18 7.55
N PRO A 278 6.98 -19.00 8.68
CA PRO A 278 6.97 -17.74 9.41
C PRO A 278 8.36 -17.27 9.86
N ALA A 279 9.33 -18.18 10.03
CA ALA A 279 10.70 -17.83 10.37
C ALA A 279 11.43 -17.06 9.25
N ASP A 280 10.96 -17.16 7.99
CA ASP A 280 11.52 -16.43 6.85
C ASP A 280 11.06 -14.96 6.83
N ALA A 281 10.08 -14.57 7.65
CA ALA A 281 9.64 -13.19 7.79
C ALA A 281 10.63 -12.39 8.65
N VAL A 282 11.06 -11.23 8.14
CA VAL A 282 12.03 -10.35 8.80
C VAL A 282 11.59 -8.88 8.76
N ILE A 283 12.20 -8.05 9.60
CA ILE A 283 12.05 -6.59 9.55
C ILE A 283 13.14 -5.99 8.65
N GLY A 284 12.73 -5.45 7.50
CA GLY A 284 13.61 -4.76 6.56
C GLY A 284 13.67 -3.26 6.85
N MET A 285 14.78 -2.78 7.41
CA MET A 285 15.00 -1.36 7.70
C MET A 285 15.57 -0.62 6.48
N ASN A 286 15.03 0.55 6.16
CA ASN A 286 15.56 1.38 5.06
C ASN A 286 16.99 1.87 5.36
N ARG A 287 17.26 2.28 6.62
CA ARG A 287 18.60 2.75 7.03
C ARG A 287 19.70 1.70 6.94
N ALA A 288 19.35 0.41 6.82
CA ALA A 288 20.32 -0.65 6.60
C ALA A 288 20.83 -0.70 5.14
N VAL A 289 20.10 -0.09 4.20
CA VAL A 289 20.37 -0.17 2.75
C VAL A 289 20.44 1.20 2.08
N SER A 290 20.15 2.28 2.82
CA SER A 290 20.11 3.65 2.31
C SER A 290 20.54 4.66 3.38
N SER A 291 21.15 5.77 2.95
CA SER A 291 21.44 6.91 3.82
C SER A 291 20.20 7.76 4.11
N GLN A 292 19.12 7.58 3.36
CA GLN A 292 17.84 8.24 3.62
C GLN A 292 17.10 7.54 4.76
N THR A 293 16.33 8.30 5.54
CA THR A 293 15.53 7.76 6.65
C THR A 293 14.31 7.01 6.14
N LEU A 294 13.61 7.58 5.16
CA LEU A 294 12.38 7.03 4.58
C LEU A 294 12.58 6.68 3.10
N ALA A 295 11.91 5.63 2.63
CA ALA A 295 11.83 5.24 1.23
C ALA A 295 10.47 4.60 0.97
N LYS A 296 10.10 4.42 -0.29
CA LYS A 296 8.87 3.66 -0.62
C LYS A 296 9.03 2.19 -0.25
N LEU A 297 7.94 1.48 0.04
CA LEU A 297 8.04 0.06 0.38
C LEU A 297 8.68 -0.75 -0.75
N SER A 298 8.34 -0.46 -2.02
CA SER A 298 8.98 -1.10 -3.19
C SER A 298 10.49 -0.88 -3.26
N GLU A 299 10.98 0.32 -2.89
CA GLU A 299 12.41 0.66 -2.87
C GLU A 299 13.14 -0.11 -1.77
N ILE A 300 12.54 -0.19 -0.57
CA ILE A 300 13.11 -0.95 0.56
C ILE A 300 13.11 -2.45 0.20
N ALA A 301 12.01 -2.97 -0.33
CA ALA A 301 11.87 -4.38 -0.72
C ALA A 301 12.91 -4.78 -1.78
N ALA A 302 13.08 -3.96 -2.82
CA ALA A 302 14.06 -4.21 -3.87
C ALA A 302 15.50 -4.18 -3.32
N ALA A 303 15.82 -3.22 -2.45
CA ALA A 303 17.15 -3.11 -1.85
C ALA A 303 17.51 -4.28 -0.93
N HIS A 304 16.51 -4.84 -0.22
CA HIS A 304 16.65 -6.05 0.59
C HIS A 304 16.55 -7.35 -0.22
N LYS A 305 16.27 -7.29 -1.54
CA LYS A 305 16.03 -8.46 -2.41
C LYS A 305 14.85 -9.32 -1.91
N ALA A 306 13.80 -8.66 -1.45
CA ALA A 306 12.57 -9.32 -1.02
C ALA A 306 11.83 -9.98 -2.19
N LEU A 307 11.12 -11.07 -1.89
CA LEU A 307 10.03 -11.57 -2.72
C LEU A 307 8.73 -10.84 -2.38
N ALA A 308 8.46 -10.67 -1.09
CA ALA A 308 7.25 -10.04 -0.57
C ALA A 308 7.62 -8.98 0.45
N ALA A 309 6.86 -7.89 0.48
CA ALA A 309 6.94 -6.92 1.54
C ALA A 309 5.56 -6.36 1.88
N MET A 310 5.34 -6.05 3.15
CA MET A 310 4.16 -5.34 3.64
C MET A 310 4.63 -4.20 4.55
N ASN A 311 3.88 -3.10 4.61
CA ASN A 311 4.17 -2.08 5.61
C ASN A 311 4.08 -2.63 7.05
N GLY A 312 4.74 -1.95 7.99
CA GLY A 312 4.80 -2.35 9.39
C GLY A 312 3.83 -1.62 10.32
N GLY A 313 4.23 -1.50 11.57
CA GLY A 313 3.57 -0.66 12.57
C GLY A 313 3.84 0.84 12.35
N TYR A 314 3.37 1.64 13.29
CA TYR A 314 3.38 3.10 13.17
C TYR A 314 4.80 3.70 13.09
N PHE A 315 4.88 4.90 12.53
CA PHE A 315 6.11 5.70 12.47
C PHE A 315 5.77 7.18 12.58
N GLY A 316 6.77 8.00 12.94
CA GLY A 316 6.62 9.44 13.01
C GLY A 316 7.95 10.15 12.82
N GLY A 317 7.93 11.30 12.16
CA GLY A 317 9.14 11.96 11.70
C GLY A 317 9.98 11.02 10.83
N ASN A 318 11.15 10.63 11.32
CA ASN A 318 12.15 9.85 10.57
C ASN A 318 12.31 8.39 11.02
N GLY A 319 11.46 7.87 11.90
CA GLY A 319 11.66 6.52 12.44
C GLY A 319 10.41 5.80 12.95
N PRO A 320 10.53 4.49 13.23
CA PRO A 320 9.46 3.67 13.78
C PRO A 320 9.00 4.16 15.15
N ILE A 321 7.72 3.92 15.48
CA ILE A 321 7.14 4.18 16.79
C ILE A 321 6.69 2.84 17.40
N GLY A 322 7.08 2.60 18.65
CA GLY A 322 6.73 1.41 19.40
C GLY A 322 7.79 0.32 19.35
N THR A 323 7.55 -0.77 20.08
CA THR A 323 8.47 -1.90 20.14
C THR A 323 8.72 -2.47 18.75
N LEU A 324 9.99 -2.49 18.36
CA LEU A 324 10.44 -3.10 17.11
C LEU A 324 11.68 -3.93 17.42
N PHE A 325 11.69 -5.19 16.98
CA PHE A 325 12.86 -6.05 17.04
C PHE A 325 13.22 -6.48 15.62
N ALA A 326 14.52 -6.47 15.31
CA ALA A 326 15.06 -6.93 14.04
C ALA A 326 16.32 -7.76 14.31
N GLY A 327 16.35 -9.00 13.82
CA GLY A 327 17.52 -9.88 13.97
C GLY A 327 17.86 -10.26 15.41
N GLY A 328 16.87 -10.29 16.31
CA GLY A 328 17.02 -10.60 17.73
C GLY A 328 17.46 -9.41 18.60
N LEU A 329 17.64 -8.23 18.01
CA LEU A 329 17.98 -7.02 18.73
C LEU A 329 16.82 -6.02 18.70
N PRO A 330 16.57 -5.31 19.82
CA PRO A 330 15.58 -4.26 19.85
C PRO A 330 16.08 -3.06 19.02
N VAL A 331 15.13 -2.39 18.36
CA VAL A 331 15.38 -1.28 17.45
C VAL A 331 14.78 0.01 18.03
N THR A 332 13.53 -0.05 18.49
CA THR A 332 12.83 1.06 19.13
C THR A 332 12.14 0.61 20.41
N LEU A 333 12.00 1.54 21.35
CA LEU A 333 11.35 1.31 22.64
C LEU A 333 9.82 1.28 22.51
N PRO A 334 9.11 0.68 23.48
CA PRO A 334 7.65 0.63 23.48
C PRO A 334 7.01 2.02 23.45
N TYR A 335 5.84 2.10 22.82
CA TYR A 335 5.01 3.29 22.79
C TYR A 335 3.70 3.01 23.52
N TYR A 336 3.56 3.56 24.72
CA TYR A 336 2.51 3.24 25.66
C TYR A 336 2.40 1.71 25.91
N ASN A 337 1.21 1.23 26.23
CA ASN A 337 0.89 -0.18 26.44
C ASN A 337 0.44 -0.89 25.15
N ARG A 338 0.83 -0.41 23.95
CA ARG A 338 0.31 -0.97 22.69
C ARG A 338 0.61 -2.45 22.49
N SER A 339 -0.26 -3.10 21.74
CA SER A 339 -0.14 -4.51 21.40
C SER A 339 0.93 -4.75 20.34
N MET A 340 1.54 -5.93 20.40
CA MET A 340 2.66 -6.35 19.57
C MET A 340 2.43 -7.75 19.04
N ALA A 341 2.94 -8.00 17.83
CA ALA A 341 3.19 -9.34 17.32
C ALA A 341 4.70 -9.58 17.30
N ALA A 342 5.14 -10.73 17.81
CA ALA A 342 6.54 -11.14 17.83
C ALA A 342 6.68 -12.59 17.35
N TRP A 343 7.86 -12.93 16.83
CA TRP A 343 8.20 -14.28 16.45
C TRP A 343 9.67 -14.62 16.69
N ASP A 344 9.94 -15.90 16.92
CA ASP A 344 11.28 -16.44 17.10
C ASP A 344 11.88 -16.96 15.77
N LYS A 345 13.13 -17.44 15.83
CA LYS A 345 13.83 -18.03 14.69
C LYS A 345 13.23 -19.37 14.21
N ARG A 346 12.20 -19.89 14.88
CA ARG A 346 11.47 -21.11 14.51
C ARG A 346 10.08 -20.79 13.95
N GLY A 347 9.71 -19.51 13.87
CA GLY A 347 8.40 -19.08 13.39
C GLY A 347 7.27 -19.18 14.42
N THR A 348 7.59 -19.40 15.69
CA THR A 348 6.59 -19.41 16.77
C THR A 348 6.14 -17.97 17.04
N MET A 349 4.84 -17.71 16.91
CA MET A 349 4.26 -16.37 17.08
C MET A 349 3.79 -16.11 18.52
N TYR A 350 3.88 -14.86 18.95
CA TYR A 350 3.29 -14.31 20.17
C TYR A 350 2.52 -13.01 19.84
N PHE A 351 1.33 -12.86 20.41
CA PHE A 351 0.51 -11.65 20.32
C PHE A 351 0.15 -11.19 21.73
N GLY A 352 0.55 -9.98 22.12
CA GLY A 352 0.31 -9.48 23.48
C GLY A 352 0.95 -8.12 23.74
N GLY A 353 1.19 -7.80 25.01
CA GLY A 353 1.82 -6.54 25.39
C GLY A 353 3.24 -6.41 24.85
N GLY A 354 3.58 -5.26 24.25
CA GLY A 354 4.90 -4.97 23.73
C GLY A 354 5.84 -4.24 24.71
N GLU A 355 5.44 -4.03 25.97
CA GLU A 355 6.20 -3.18 26.91
C GLU A 355 7.43 -3.89 27.48
N PHE A 356 8.61 -3.30 27.28
CA PHE A 356 9.88 -3.76 27.83
C PHE A 356 10.82 -2.60 28.21
N ARG A 357 11.85 -2.93 28.99
CA ARG A 357 13.01 -2.07 29.26
C ARG A 357 14.30 -2.82 28.96
N MET A 358 15.33 -2.10 28.56
CA MET A 358 16.67 -2.66 28.34
C MET A 358 17.52 -2.51 29.58
N ARG A 359 18.25 -3.58 29.91
CA ARG A 359 19.23 -3.58 30.99
C ARG A 359 20.54 -4.21 30.54
N LEU A 360 21.64 -3.68 31.04
CA LEU A 360 22.99 -4.13 30.74
C LEU A 360 23.66 -4.62 32.02
N SER A 361 24.37 -5.75 31.95
CA SER A 361 25.29 -6.23 32.99
C SER A 361 26.70 -6.28 32.41
N VAL A 362 27.69 -5.98 33.25
CA VAL A 362 29.12 -6.05 32.93
C VAL A 362 29.79 -7.02 33.92
N ASN A 363 30.55 -7.98 33.41
CA ASN A 363 31.31 -8.98 34.17
C ASN A 363 30.49 -9.72 35.24
N GLY A 364 29.21 -10.00 34.95
CA GLY A 364 28.29 -10.69 35.88
C GLY A 364 27.78 -9.81 37.02
N GLY A 365 27.99 -8.50 36.96
CA GLY A 365 27.42 -7.53 37.89
C GLY A 365 25.89 -7.36 37.76
N PRO A 366 25.28 -6.47 38.56
CA PRO A 366 23.85 -6.22 38.48
C PRO A 366 23.45 -5.61 37.14
N PHE A 367 22.28 -5.99 36.64
CA PHE A 367 21.69 -5.37 35.47
C PHE A 367 21.25 -3.94 35.76
N VAL A 368 21.74 -2.96 34.99
CA VAL A 368 21.38 -1.54 35.10
C VAL A 368 20.57 -1.08 33.88
N PRO A 369 19.56 -0.20 34.05
CA PRO A 369 18.81 0.33 32.92
C PRO A 369 19.70 1.07 31.92
N VAL A 370 19.41 0.90 30.63
CA VAL A 370 20.11 1.59 29.54
C VAL A 370 19.10 2.12 28.51
N LEU A 371 19.50 3.20 27.83
CA LEU A 371 18.74 3.73 26.70
C LEU A 371 18.98 2.88 25.44
N LEU A 372 18.15 3.05 24.41
CA LEU A 372 18.24 2.32 23.14
C LEU A 372 18.18 3.28 21.95
N ASN A 373 19.15 3.17 21.04
CA ASN A 373 19.21 3.91 19.77
C ASN A 373 18.90 5.41 19.90
N SER A 374 19.36 6.03 20.99
CA SER A 374 19.06 7.41 21.33
C SER A 374 20.32 8.18 21.69
N LYS A 375 20.18 9.51 21.69
CA LYS A 375 21.24 10.42 22.13
C LYS A 375 21.55 10.20 23.61
N VAL A 376 22.84 10.21 23.95
CA VAL A 376 23.34 10.05 25.31
C VAL A 376 23.65 11.42 25.93
N ASP A 377 22.94 11.76 27.01
CA ASP A 377 23.22 12.93 27.84
C ASP A 377 24.19 12.57 28.98
N TYR A 378 24.73 13.58 29.68
CA TYR A 378 25.68 13.34 30.77
C TYR A 378 25.06 12.48 31.88
N GLY A 379 25.78 11.46 32.36
CA GLY A 379 25.26 10.51 33.37
C GLY A 379 24.37 9.40 32.81
N SER A 380 24.37 9.17 31.50
CA SER A 380 23.57 8.09 30.88
C SER A 380 24.39 7.16 29.99
N THR A 381 23.84 5.97 29.75
CA THR A 381 24.40 4.92 28.90
C THR A 381 23.31 4.42 27.94
N ALA A 382 23.66 4.25 26.67
CA ALA A 382 22.79 3.73 25.64
C ALA A 382 23.42 2.55 24.90
N ILE A 383 22.54 1.68 24.38
CA ILE A 383 22.88 0.65 23.41
C ILE A 383 22.49 1.12 22.02
N LEU A 384 23.40 0.96 21.07
CA LEU A 384 23.14 1.25 19.66
C LEU A 384 23.21 -0.05 18.87
N THR A 385 22.10 -0.40 18.21
CA THR A 385 21.99 -1.63 17.39
C THR A 385 22.17 -1.31 15.90
N PRO A 386 22.61 -2.27 15.07
CA PRO A 386 22.94 -2.01 13.66
C PRO A 386 21.80 -1.40 12.85
N ALA A 387 20.56 -1.76 13.16
CA ALA A 387 19.35 -1.34 12.46
C ALA A 387 19.12 0.18 12.40
N LEU A 388 19.60 0.94 13.40
CA LEU A 388 19.46 2.40 13.47
C LEU A 388 20.74 3.12 13.94
N GLY A 389 21.55 2.45 14.76
CA GLY A 389 22.49 3.05 15.70
C GLY A 389 23.79 3.60 15.12
N ALA A 390 24.30 3.07 14.01
CA ALA A 390 25.57 3.55 13.41
C ALA A 390 25.51 5.05 13.06
N SER A 391 24.35 5.52 12.58
CA SER A 391 24.14 6.93 12.23
C SER A 391 23.87 7.85 13.43
N GLU A 392 23.40 7.28 14.55
CA GLU A 392 22.98 7.99 15.76
C GLU A 392 24.06 7.98 16.88
N ALA A 393 25.21 7.32 16.65
CA ALA A 393 26.35 7.26 17.56
C ALA A 393 26.98 8.64 17.80
N ARG A 394 26.33 9.45 18.66
CA ARG A 394 26.82 10.73 19.14
C ARG A 394 26.99 10.65 20.66
N ALA A 395 28.15 10.20 21.11
CA ALA A 395 28.63 10.66 22.40
C ALA A 395 29.32 12.01 22.18
N GLY A 396 28.92 13.02 22.96
CA GLY A 396 29.64 14.30 22.98
C GLY A 396 31.09 14.10 23.44
N ASN A 397 31.87 15.19 23.47
CA ASN A 397 33.34 15.17 23.68
C ASN A 397 33.84 14.48 24.98
N ASN A 398 32.95 14.12 25.91
CA ASN A 398 33.30 13.61 27.25
C ASN A 398 32.71 12.20 27.52
N GLY A 399 32.50 11.39 26.48
CA GLY A 399 32.04 10.01 26.61
C GLY A 399 32.96 9.02 25.90
N PHE A 400 32.66 7.73 26.06
CA PHE A 400 33.32 6.65 25.32
C PHE A 400 32.30 5.83 24.53
N VAL A 401 32.81 5.13 23.52
CA VAL A 401 32.07 4.15 22.74
C VAL A 401 32.81 2.83 22.85
N ALA A 402 32.09 1.76 23.19
CA ALA A 402 32.60 0.40 23.22
C ALA A 402 31.89 -0.44 22.17
N ARG A 403 32.67 -1.22 21.41
CA ARG A 403 32.17 -2.17 20.42
C ARG A 403 32.02 -3.53 21.07
N VAL A 404 30.86 -4.14 20.90
CA VAL A 404 30.54 -5.45 21.45
C VAL A 404 30.26 -6.43 20.32
N HIS A 405 30.88 -7.60 20.41
CA HIS A 405 30.63 -8.74 19.55
C HIS A 405 30.60 -10.00 20.42
N ASP A 406 29.56 -10.83 20.27
CA ASP A 406 29.32 -12.04 21.06
C ASP A 406 29.43 -11.83 22.58
N GLY A 407 28.88 -10.71 23.07
CA GLY A 407 28.89 -10.37 24.49
C GLY A 407 30.28 -10.02 25.05
N LEU A 408 31.26 -9.75 24.19
CA LEU A 408 32.60 -9.33 24.58
C LEU A 408 32.91 -7.93 24.03
N VAL A 409 33.46 -7.08 24.89
CA VAL A 409 33.98 -5.77 24.48
C VAL A 409 35.25 -5.96 23.65
N GLN A 410 35.21 -5.57 22.39
CA GLN A 410 36.33 -5.67 21.45
C GLN A 410 37.28 -4.48 21.58
N GLU A 411 36.71 -3.31 21.80
CA GLU A 411 37.40 -2.04 22.01
C GLU A 411 36.50 -1.10 22.82
N ALA A 412 37.13 -0.18 23.55
CA ALA A 412 36.46 0.94 24.21
C ALA A 412 37.34 2.18 24.04
N VAL A 413 36.85 3.20 23.34
CA VAL A 413 37.63 4.38 22.96
C VAL A 413 36.84 5.66 23.24
N PRO A 414 37.51 6.81 23.46
CA PRO A 414 36.85 8.10 23.50
C PRO A 414 35.96 8.31 22.27
N ALA A 415 34.76 8.85 22.46
CA ALA A 415 33.76 8.93 21.39
C ALA A 415 34.21 9.69 20.13
N LEU A 416 35.11 10.66 20.29
CA LEU A 416 35.72 11.41 19.19
C LEU A 416 36.65 10.57 18.31
N GLN A 417 37.12 9.43 18.81
CA GLN A 417 38.07 8.54 18.13
C GLN A 417 37.37 7.33 17.49
N PHE A 418 36.05 7.19 17.69
CA PHE A 418 35.31 6.00 17.28
C PHE A 418 34.88 6.05 15.80
N SER A 419 35.15 4.96 15.05
CA SER A 419 34.58 4.78 13.70
C SER A 419 33.12 4.35 13.80
N ARG A 420 32.24 5.03 13.06
CA ARG A 420 30.79 4.77 13.09
C ARG A 420 30.36 3.49 12.39
N ASP A 421 31.28 2.78 11.75
CA ASP A 421 30.99 1.51 11.09
C ASP A 421 30.60 0.45 12.13
N MET A 422 29.60 -0.35 11.80
CA MET A 422 29.09 -1.43 12.66
C MET A 422 28.71 -2.62 11.78
N ASN A 423 29.23 -3.80 12.10
CA ASN A 423 28.82 -5.02 11.43
C ASN A 423 27.42 -5.46 11.91
N PRO A 424 26.67 -6.26 11.12
CA PRO A 424 25.31 -6.68 11.47
C PRO A 424 25.18 -7.49 12.77
N ASP A 425 26.26 -8.10 13.22
CA ASP A 425 26.41 -8.91 14.42
C ASP A 425 27.06 -8.16 15.59
N GLU A 426 27.36 -6.88 15.41
CA GLU A 426 27.92 -6.00 16.43
C GLU A 426 26.84 -5.10 17.04
N TRP A 427 27.10 -4.61 18.24
CA TRP A 427 26.34 -3.50 18.82
C TRP A 427 27.27 -2.64 19.67
N LEU A 428 26.88 -1.40 19.90
CA LEU A 428 27.72 -0.44 20.63
C LEU A 428 27.12 -0.10 21.98
N ILE A 429 28.00 0.13 22.95
CA ILE A 429 27.67 0.78 24.21
C ILE A 429 28.24 2.19 24.14
N VAL A 430 27.38 3.19 24.29
CA VAL A 430 27.79 4.59 24.34
C VAL A 430 27.47 5.11 25.73
N SER A 431 28.48 5.59 26.44
CA SER A 431 28.29 6.14 27.78
C SER A 431 28.93 7.50 27.95
N ARG A 432 28.21 8.36 28.68
CA ARG A 432 28.70 9.63 29.22
C ARG A 432 28.53 9.67 30.74
N ASP A 433 28.38 8.51 31.35
CA ASP A 433 28.40 8.36 32.80
C ASP A 433 29.87 8.17 33.24
N PRO A 434 30.46 9.12 33.99
CA PRO A 434 31.83 9.00 34.46
C PRO A 434 32.05 7.82 35.41
N ALA A 435 30.99 7.25 36.00
CA ALA A 435 31.06 6.07 36.85
C ALA A 435 31.02 4.76 36.05
N PHE A 436 30.64 4.80 34.77
CA PHE A 436 30.57 3.63 33.92
C PHE A 436 31.87 3.51 33.10
N ALA A 437 32.54 2.37 33.19
CA ALA A 437 33.79 2.12 32.47
C ALA A 437 33.76 0.71 31.86
N LEU A 438 34.34 0.59 30.66
CA LEU A 438 34.52 -0.67 29.96
C LEU A 438 35.94 -0.76 29.40
N GLN A 439 36.46 -1.97 29.35
CA GLN A 439 37.76 -2.29 28.75
C GLN A 439 37.62 -3.50 27.83
N LYS A 440 38.56 -3.62 26.88
CA LYS A 440 38.64 -4.78 25.99
C LYS A 440 38.69 -6.07 26.82
N GLY A 441 37.83 -7.03 26.45
CA GLY A 441 37.70 -8.33 27.11
C GLY A 441 36.64 -8.40 28.20
N ASP A 442 36.05 -7.27 28.61
CA ASP A 442 34.89 -7.29 29.51
C ASP A 442 33.74 -8.07 28.88
N ARG A 443 33.07 -8.89 29.70
CA ARG A 443 31.85 -9.60 29.32
C ARG A 443 30.66 -8.71 29.57
N VAL A 444 29.79 -8.57 28.58
CA VAL A 444 28.56 -7.81 28.69
C VAL A 444 27.37 -8.68 28.35
N ALA A 445 26.30 -8.53 29.13
CA ALA A 445 25.03 -9.21 28.89
C ALA A 445 23.92 -8.17 28.77
N LEU A 446 23.10 -8.32 27.73
CA LEU A 446 21.94 -7.48 27.48
C LEU A 446 20.68 -8.27 27.86
N GLU A 447 19.80 -7.67 28.64
CA GLU A 447 18.53 -8.26 29.04
C GLU A 447 17.39 -7.34 28.62
N THR A 448 16.35 -7.97 28.05
CA THR A 448 15.05 -7.34 27.82
C THR A 448 14.13 -7.71 28.97
N GLN A 449 13.86 -6.74 29.85
CA GLN A 449 12.90 -6.92 30.93
C GLN A 449 11.49 -6.58 30.44
N TRP A 450 10.72 -7.60 30.11
CA TRP A 450 9.32 -7.47 29.67
C TRP A 450 8.37 -7.22 30.85
N ARG A 451 7.33 -6.43 30.63
CA ARG A 451 6.19 -6.35 31.54
C ARG A 451 5.33 -7.63 31.47
N GLU A 452 5.07 -8.09 30.25
CA GLU A 452 4.46 -9.37 29.93
C GLU A 452 5.47 -10.19 29.12
N THR A 453 6.05 -11.24 29.71
CA THR A 453 7.15 -11.99 29.09
C THR A 453 6.64 -12.87 27.96
N PRO A 454 7.04 -12.63 26.70
CA PRO A 454 6.71 -13.53 25.59
C PRO A 454 7.27 -14.92 25.87
N PRO A 455 6.51 -16.00 25.64
CA PRO A 455 6.98 -17.38 25.83
C PRO A 455 7.86 -17.86 24.66
N ILE A 456 8.60 -16.95 24.03
CA ILE A 456 9.45 -17.17 22.85
C ILE A 456 10.73 -16.35 22.97
N ASP A 457 11.78 -16.79 22.28
CA ASP A 457 13.00 -15.99 22.11
C ASP A 457 12.80 -15.00 20.95
N VAL A 458 12.45 -13.75 21.28
CA VAL A 458 12.00 -12.75 20.30
C VAL A 458 13.11 -12.44 19.29
N ALA A 459 12.94 -12.92 18.05
CA ALA A 459 13.83 -12.64 16.93
C ALA A 459 13.39 -11.42 16.13
N SER A 460 12.07 -11.24 15.98
CA SER A 460 11.47 -10.08 15.34
C SER A 460 10.17 -9.73 16.02
N ALA A 461 9.84 -8.45 16.05
CA ALA A 461 8.62 -7.98 16.65
C ALA A 461 8.20 -6.63 16.07
N VAL A 462 6.90 -6.39 16.01
CA VAL A 462 6.31 -5.12 15.61
C VAL A 462 5.14 -4.77 16.54
N GLN A 463 5.25 -3.63 17.21
CA GLN A 463 4.17 -3.03 17.98
C GLN A 463 3.34 -2.13 17.07
N ALA A 464 2.02 -2.24 17.20
CA ALA A 464 1.11 -1.39 16.47
C ALA A 464 -0.18 -1.20 17.26
N GLY A 465 -1.29 -1.78 16.83
CA GLY A 465 -2.55 -1.77 17.56
C GLY A 465 -3.75 -1.30 16.73
N PRO A 466 -4.97 -1.65 17.16
CA PRO A 466 -5.20 -2.50 18.32
C PRO A 466 -5.03 -3.99 17.98
N LEU A 467 -4.74 -4.82 18.98
CA LEU A 467 -4.94 -6.26 18.86
C LEU A 467 -6.45 -6.51 18.81
N LEU A 468 -6.92 -7.16 17.74
CA LEU A 468 -8.35 -7.37 17.53
C LEU A 468 -8.83 -8.61 18.28
N TYR A 469 -8.04 -9.67 18.24
CA TYR A 469 -8.23 -10.85 19.09
C TYR A 469 -6.96 -11.69 19.16
N ALA A 470 -6.78 -12.37 20.28
CA ALA A 470 -5.82 -13.45 20.49
C ALA A 470 -6.24 -14.28 21.71
N PRO A 471 -5.93 -15.59 21.77
CA PRO A 471 -6.24 -16.41 22.94
C PRO A 471 -5.53 -15.89 24.19
N GLY A 472 -6.27 -15.72 25.28
CA GLY A 472 -5.70 -15.33 26.59
C GLY A 472 -5.29 -13.87 26.72
N HIS A 473 -5.45 -13.04 25.68
CA HIS A 473 -5.10 -11.62 25.74
C HIS A 473 -6.20 -10.80 26.45
N GLN A 474 -5.79 -9.90 27.34
CA GLN A 474 -6.67 -8.90 27.93
C GLN A 474 -6.64 -7.63 27.09
N PHE A 475 -7.80 -7.04 26.79
CA PHE A 475 -7.84 -5.78 26.03
C PHE A 475 -7.81 -4.58 26.97
N TRP A 476 -7.13 -3.52 26.54
CA TRP A 476 -6.99 -2.26 27.26
C TRP A 476 -7.00 -1.08 26.29
N ASP A 477 -7.02 0.14 26.81
CA ASP A 477 -6.84 1.34 25.98
C ASP A 477 -5.40 1.41 25.47
N GLU A 478 -5.23 1.34 24.16
CA GLU A 478 -3.95 1.41 23.43
C GLU A 478 -3.60 2.84 22.97
N MET A 479 -4.37 3.84 23.44
CA MET A 479 -4.20 5.27 23.11
C MET A 479 -4.15 5.52 21.60
N LEU A 480 -5.10 4.93 20.89
CA LEU A 480 -5.29 5.10 19.45
C LEU A 480 -6.29 6.23 19.18
N SER A 481 -6.12 6.93 18.07
CA SER A 481 -7.03 8.03 17.71
C SER A 481 -8.43 7.50 17.40
N LEU A 482 -9.46 8.31 17.67
CA LEU A 482 -10.84 7.95 17.32
C LEU A 482 -11.02 7.70 15.82
N SER A 483 -10.21 8.35 14.95
CA SER A 483 -10.22 8.08 13.51
C SER A 483 -9.82 6.64 13.18
N ILE A 484 -8.79 6.11 13.84
CA ILE A 484 -8.35 4.71 13.67
C ILE A 484 -9.43 3.74 14.15
N LEU A 485 -10.08 4.06 15.26
CA LEU A 485 -11.04 3.18 15.93
C LEU A 485 -12.43 3.17 15.29
N ALA A 486 -12.92 4.32 14.83
CA ALA A 486 -14.34 4.50 14.48
C ALA A 486 -14.62 4.61 12.98
N LEU A 487 -13.60 4.80 12.12
CA LEU A 487 -13.80 5.05 10.69
C LEU A 487 -13.31 3.88 9.81
N ARG A 488 -13.83 3.81 8.59
CA ARG A 488 -13.27 2.94 7.54
C ARG A 488 -11.94 3.52 7.07
N HIS A 489 -10.94 2.66 6.98
CA HIS A 489 -9.66 2.99 6.36
C HIS A 489 -9.17 1.80 5.52
N PRO A 490 -8.22 2.03 4.60
CA PRO A 490 -7.29 0.99 4.22
C PRO A 490 -6.63 0.42 5.49
N ARG A 491 -6.48 -0.90 5.58
CA ARG A 491 -5.97 -1.60 6.76
C ARG A 491 -4.84 -2.53 6.39
N THR A 492 -3.90 -2.66 7.32
CA THR A 492 -2.81 -3.63 7.27
C THR A 492 -2.92 -4.48 8.52
N LEU A 493 -2.87 -5.80 8.38
CA LEU A 493 -3.08 -6.73 9.48
C LEU A 493 -2.02 -7.84 9.45
N LEU A 494 -1.64 -8.29 10.64
CA LEU A 494 -0.78 -9.45 10.84
C LEU A 494 -1.53 -10.50 11.66
N GLY A 495 -1.69 -11.68 11.08
CA GLY A 495 -2.52 -12.75 11.60
C GLY A 495 -1.78 -14.06 11.81
N TRP A 496 -2.42 -14.95 12.58
CA TRP A 496 -1.94 -16.31 12.86
C TRP A 496 -3.11 -17.30 12.90
N ASP A 497 -3.02 -18.39 12.15
CA ASP A 497 -4.06 -19.44 12.11
C ASP A 497 -3.81 -20.62 13.08
N GLY A 498 -2.77 -20.55 13.91
CA GLY A 498 -2.31 -21.67 14.74
C GLY A 498 -1.06 -22.37 14.18
N LYS A 499 -0.75 -22.14 12.90
CA LYS A 499 0.39 -22.75 12.20
C LYS A 499 1.12 -21.81 11.23
N ARG A 500 0.41 -20.88 10.61
CA ARG A 500 0.91 -20.01 9.54
C ARG A 500 0.68 -18.55 9.92
N MET A 501 1.69 -17.73 9.61
CA MET A 501 1.60 -16.29 9.61
C MET A 501 0.86 -15.84 8.35
N VAL A 502 -0.06 -14.87 8.48
CA VAL A 502 -0.82 -14.32 7.36
C VAL A 502 -0.75 -12.80 7.40
N TRP A 503 -0.25 -12.20 6.33
CA TRP A 503 -0.24 -10.76 6.11
C TRP A 503 -1.49 -10.38 5.32
N ILE A 504 -2.16 -9.30 5.67
CA ILE A 504 -3.37 -8.85 4.98
C ILE A 504 -3.30 -7.34 4.76
N VAL A 505 -3.57 -6.91 3.53
CA VAL A 505 -3.77 -5.49 3.19
C VAL A 505 -5.13 -5.35 2.55
N ALA A 506 -5.99 -4.52 3.14
CA ALA A 506 -7.28 -4.14 2.58
C ALA A 506 -7.22 -2.69 2.09
N ASP A 507 -7.62 -2.46 0.84
CA ASP A 507 -7.67 -1.11 0.27
C ASP A 507 -8.86 -0.32 0.80
N GLY A 508 -8.81 1.00 0.69
CA GLY A 508 -9.89 1.88 1.13
C GLY A 508 -9.82 3.26 0.52
N ARG A 509 -10.74 4.15 0.94
CA ARG A 509 -10.87 5.54 0.47
C ARG A 509 -11.20 5.66 -1.03
N SER A 510 -11.77 4.63 -1.64
CA SER A 510 -12.22 4.67 -3.03
C SER A 510 -13.50 3.86 -3.21
N SER A 511 -14.66 4.50 -3.26
CA SER A 511 -15.93 3.79 -3.48
C SER A 511 -16.01 3.05 -4.82
N TRP A 512 -15.17 3.43 -5.79
CA TRP A 512 -15.04 2.75 -7.08
C TRP A 512 -14.25 1.44 -6.96
N HIS A 513 -13.24 1.40 -6.10
CA HIS A 513 -12.30 0.28 -5.98
C HIS A 513 -12.50 -0.51 -4.69
N SER A 514 -12.35 0.14 -3.53
CA SER A 514 -12.52 -0.46 -2.22
C SER A 514 -12.94 0.56 -1.18
N ARG A 515 -13.98 0.22 -0.41
CA ARG A 515 -14.55 1.05 0.67
C ARG A 515 -13.69 1.07 1.94
N GLY A 516 -12.74 0.15 2.10
CA GLY A 516 -11.99 -0.02 3.34
C GLY A 516 -12.78 -0.73 4.43
N LEU A 517 -12.14 -0.94 5.57
CA LEU A 517 -12.69 -1.71 6.68
C LEU A 517 -12.75 -0.87 7.95
N PHE A 518 -13.86 -1.02 8.67
CA PHE A 518 -13.89 -0.79 10.12
C PHE A 518 -13.10 -1.90 10.83
N LEU A 519 -12.67 -1.68 12.07
CA LEU A 519 -11.91 -2.68 12.82
C LEU A 519 -12.70 -3.98 13.07
N ASN A 520 -14.02 -3.89 13.29
CA ASN A 520 -14.88 -5.07 13.44
C ASN A 520 -15.06 -5.85 12.13
N GLU A 521 -15.06 -5.16 10.98
CA GLU A 521 -15.06 -5.82 9.67
C GLU A 521 -13.69 -6.46 9.37
N ALA A 522 -12.58 -5.84 9.79
CA ALA A 522 -11.26 -6.44 9.72
C ALA A 522 -11.14 -7.69 10.61
N GLU A 523 -11.72 -7.65 11.81
CA GLU A 523 -11.86 -8.83 12.66
C GLU A 523 -12.66 -9.94 11.95
N GLN A 524 -13.81 -9.61 11.36
CA GLN A 524 -14.65 -10.56 10.63
C GLN A 524 -13.88 -11.19 9.45
N LEU A 525 -13.15 -10.39 8.67
CA LEU A 525 -12.30 -10.88 7.59
C LEU A 525 -11.25 -11.87 8.12
N GLY A 526 -10.55 -11.54 9.21
CA GLY A 526 -9.58 -12.46 9.78
C GLY A 526 -10.20 -13.77 10.28
N ARG A 527 -11.40 -13.72 10.87
CA ARG A 527 -12.13 -14.92 11.29
C ARG A 527 -12.55 -15.77 10.09
N GLN A 528 -12.97 -15.15 8.99
CA GLN A 528 -13.29 -15.85 7.73
C GLN A 528 -12.05 -16.52 7.11
N LEU A 529 -10.87 -15.92 7.29
CA LEU A 529 -9.58 -16.50 6.89
C LEU A 529 -9.05 -17.56 7.86
N GLY A 530 -9.80 -17.89 8.92
CA GLY A 530 -9.45 -18.93 9.89
C GLY A 530 -8.38 -18.51 10.89
N LEU A 531 -8.18 -17.20 11.09
CA LEU A 531 -7.18 -16.70 12.02
C LEU A 531 -7.66 -16.83 13.47
N THR A 532 -6.72 -17.17 14.34
CA THR A 532 -6.88 -17.32 15.79
C THR A 532 -6.33 -16.12 16.57
N ALA A 533 -5.42 -15.36 15.97
CA ALA A 533 -4.97 -14.06 16.44
C ALA A 533 -4.82 -13.07 15.27
N LEU A 534 -5.09 -11.79 15.53
CA LEU A 534 -5.06 -10.74 14.51
C LEU A 534 -4.72 -9.37 15.10
N LEU A 535 -3.57 -8.82 14.73
CA LEU A 535 -3.13 -7.47 15.10
C LEU A 535 -3.37 -6.50 13.94
N ASN A 536 -3.97 -5.35 14.22
CA ASN A 536 -3.98 -4.22 13.28
C ASN A 536 -2.64 -3.48 13.30
N LEU A 537 -2.07 -3.24 12.12
CA LEU A 537 -0.84 -2.48 11.90
C LEU A 537 -1.12 -1.05 11.42
N ASP A 538 -0.10 -0.33 10.96
CA ASP A 538 -0.30 0.99 10.38
C ASP A 538 -1.14 0.89 9.09
N GLY A 539 -2.11 1.78 8.97
CA GLY A 539 -3.15 1.72 7.94
C GLY A 539 -3.15 2.98 7.08
N GLY A 540 -4.31 3.31 6.52
CA GLY A 540 -4.46 4.51 5.70
C GLY A 540 -3.53 4.47 4.50
N GLY A 541 -2.90 5.61 4.18
CA GLY A 541 -1.97 5.68 3.04
C GLY A 541 -0.67 4.91 3.22
N SER A 542 -0.42 4.31 4.38
CA SER A 542 0.70 3.39 4.60
C SER A 542 0.39 1.97 4.13
N SER A 543 -0.90 1.61 3.94
CA SER A 543 -1.31 0.23 3.66
C SER A 543 -0.83 -0.22 2.29
N GLU A 544 0.13 -1.14 2.28
CA GLU A 544 0.79 -1.54 1.04
C GLU A 544 1.31 -2.98 1.13
N MET A 545 1.04 -3.75 0.07
CA MET A 545 1.61 -5.06 -0.21
C MET A 545 2.40 -4.99 -1.50
N TRP A 546 3.65 -5.41 -1.45
CA TRP A 546 4.53 -5.54 -2.60
C TRP A 546 4.90 -7.02 -2.80
N TRP A 547 4.84 -7.48 -4.04
CA TRP A 547 5.12 -8.86 -4.43
C TRP A 547 5.85 -8.91 -5.76
N ASP A 548 7.06 -9.47 -5.76
CA ASP A 548 7.86 -9.82 -6.93
C ASP A 548 7.98 -8.69 -7.97
N GLY A 549 8.27 -7.47 -7.52
CA GLY A 549 8.42 -6.30 -8.40
C GLY A 549 7.15 -5.45 -8.56
N HIS A 550 6.02 -5.89 -8.01
CA HIS A 550 4.73 -5.21 -8.18
C HIS A 550 4.15 -4.75 -6.85
N VAL A 551 3.64 -3.52 -6.81
CA VAL A 551 2.67 -3.13 -5.78
C VAL A 551 1.35 -3.81 -6.12
N VAL A 552 0.82 -4.61 -5.19
CA VAL A 552 -0.34 -5.48 -5.45
C VAL A 552 -1.66 -4.73 -5.27
N ASN A 553 -1.72 -3.82 -4.31
CA ASN A 553 -2.94 -3.12 -3.92
C ASN A 553 -2.94 -1.66 -4.42
N ALA A 554 -4.10 -1.02 -4.47
CA ALA A 554 -4.23 0.37 -4.87
C ALA A 554 -3.98 1.29 -3.68
N VAL A 555 -2.76 1.83 -3.57
CA VAL A 555 -2.38 2.75 -2.49
C VAL A 555 -3.29 3.98 -2.44
N SER A 556 -3.85 4.28 -1.26
CA SER A 556 -4.95 5.26 -1.13
C SER A 556 -4.54 6.71 -1.42
N ASP A 557 -3.26 7.03 -1.26
CA ASP A 557 -2.73 8.38 -1.50
C ASP A 557 -2.33 8.57 -2.97
N GLY A 558 -2.63 7.59 -3.83
CA GLY A 558 -2.29 7.50 -5.26
C GLY A 558 -0.80 7.43 -5.58
N ARG A 559 0.04 7.33 -4.55
CA ARG A 559 1.47 7.02 -4.61
C ARG A 559 1.87 6.31 -3.31
N GLU A 560 2.90 5.48 -3.40
CA GLU A 560 3.48 4.83 -2.22
C GLU A 560 3.92 5.88 -1.19
N ARG A 561 3.55 5.63 0.07
CA ARG A 561 4.00 6.45 1.19
C ARG A 561 5.44 6.06 1.54
N ARG A 562 6.24 7.05 1.87
CA ARG A 562 7.62 6.82 2.32
C ARG A 562 7.59 6.42 3.80
N MET A 563 8.25 5.31 4.12
CA MET A 563 8.28 4.71 5.46
C MET A 563 9.70 4.29 5.86
N PRO A 564 9.98 4.06 7.15
CA PRO A 564 11.34 3.72 7.60
C PRO A 564 11.66 2.22 7.47
N TYR A 565 10.65 1.36 7.36
CA TYR A 565 10.79 -0.10 7.36
C TYR A 565 9.55 -0.81 6.82
N GLY A 566 9.67 -2.11 6.56
CA GLY A 566 8.56 -3.01 6.26
C GLY A 566 8.84 -4.44 6.75
N LEU A 567 7.80 -5.28 6.78
CA LEU A 567 7.91 -6.73 6.98
C LEU A 567 8.22 -7.37 5.64
N MET A 568 9.17 -8.30 5.58
CA MET A 568 9.68 -8.85 4.32
C MET A 568 9.93 -10.34 4.38
N VAL A 569 9.75 -11.01 3.24
CA VAL A 569 10.27 -12.36 3.00
C VAL A 569 11.25 -12.27 1.85
N LEU A 570 12.49 -12.72 2.07
CA LEU A 570 13.57 -12.62 1.11
C LEU A 570 13.46 -13.68 0.02
N LYS A 571 13.97 -13.39 -1.19
CA LYS A 571 14.13 -14.41 -2.24
C LYS A 571 15.18 -15.43 -1.80
N LYS A 572 14.90 -16.71 -2.02
CA LYS A 572 15.85 -17.80 -1.73
C LYS A 572 16.93 -17.94 -2.81
#